data_AF-A0A920EJ30-F1
#
_entry.id   AF-A0A920EJ30-F1
#
_cell.length_a   1.000
_cell.length_b   1.000
_cell.length_c   1.000
_cell.angle_alpha   90.00
_cell.angle_beta   90.00
_cell.angle_gamma   90.00
#
_symmetry.space_group_name_H-M   'P 1'
#
loop_
_entity.id
_entity.type
_entity.pdbx_description
1 polymer ?
#
loop_
_entity_poly.entity_id
_entity_poly.type
_entity_poly.pdbx_seq_one_letter_code
_entity_poly.pdbx_strand_id
1 'polypeptide(L)'
;MGALANLKILDFTTLIPGPFATMMMGDMGADILKVESPTRVDLVRAMGPFNNSVSTCHSFVNRNKKSISLDLKKEKSVEIVKRLIMEYDIVIEQFRPGVMKRLGLDYETLKEINEKIIYCSITGYGQSGPYQNRAGHDNNYLSISGTNGYSGKANEVSPIMGLPIADVAGGSLHAIIGVLAAVNFRNLNGVGQHIDISMTDCMFAMNGIFGSQFLAAGQKLSHESTHINGGSFYGYYLTKDKKVLSVGSLEPKFLTKLCNLLKISEHLNIAFSDDPENQRNFKQIIAKKISEKKLSEWEDIFSSEDVCVEPVLSFEDACSNDQLVSRQMITSVAHLDGTKEKQVGSAIKFSKTKPRYDYCGAELGYHTEETLRSLDYSDAEIASMLSKAEIN
;
A
#
# COMPACT_ATOMS: atom_id res chain seq x y z
N MET A 1 0.23 23.23 8.75
CA MET A 1 -0.18 23.01 7.35
C MET A 1 0.60 21.79 6.84
N GLY A 2 -0.09 20.78 6.28
CA GLY A 2 0.55 19.54 5.79
C GLY A 2 1.28 19.72 4.46
N ALA A 3 2.08 18.73 4.06
CA ALA A 3 2.84 18.75 2.80
C ALA A 3 1.96 18.82 1.55
N LEU A 4 0.73 18.28 1.63
CA LEU A 4 -0.27 18.27 0.55
C LEU A 4 -1.50 19.13 0.87
N ALA A 5 -1.37 20.11 1.76
CA ALA A 5 -2.50 20.92 2.24
C ALA A 5 -3.22 21.75 1.16
N ASN A 6 -2.60 21.91 -0.01
CA ASN A 6 -3.17 22.59 -1.17
C ASN A 6 -3.92 21.64 -2.11
N LEU A 7 -3.94 20.34 -1.84
CA LEU A 7 -4.57 19.34 -2.70
C LEU A 7 -5.95 18.97 -2.17
N LYS A 8 -6.94 18.97 -3.06
CA LYS A 8 -8.32 18.53 -2.82
C LYS A 8 -8.62 17.34 -3.73
N ILE A 9 -8.99 16.20 -3.14
CA ILE A 9 -9.16 14.91 -3.84
C ILE A 9 -10.60 14.41 -3.70
N LEU A 10 -11.25 14.10 -4.83
CA LEU A 10 -12.44 13.24 -4.85
C LEU A 10 -12.00 11.78 -4.90
N ASP A 11 -12.35 11.05 -3.86
CA ASP A 11 -12.01 9.64 -3.68
C ASP A 11 -13.21 8.76 -3.99
N PHE A 12 -13.22 8.15 -5.19
CA PHE A 12 -14.22 7.18 -5.64
C PHE A 12 -13.76 5.72 -5.45
N THR A 13 -12.76 5.51 -4.62
CA THR A 13 -12.11 4.21 -4.49
C THR A 13 -12.75 3.35 -3.41
N THR A 14 -12.54 2.03 -3.50
CA THR A 14 -13.11 1.04 -2.57
C THR A 14 -12.07 0.00 -2.18
N LEU A 15 -12.31 -0.73 -1.10
CA LEU A 15 -11.39 -1.74 -0.56
C LEU A 15 -10.04 -1.12 -0.14
N ILE A 16 -8.93 -1.50 -0.80
CA ILE A 16 -7.57 -1.24 -0.30
C ILE A 16 -6.75 -0.30 -1.19
N PRO A 17 -6.52 -0.57 -2.50
CA PRO A 17 -5.47 0.13 -3.25
C PRO A 17 -5.66 1.65 -3.27
N GLY A 18 -6.84 2.09 -3.70
CA GLY A 18 -7.21 3.50 -3.71
C GLY A 18 -7.38 4.08 -2.31
N PRO A 19 -8.15 3.45 -1.39
CA PRO A 19 -8.37 4.02 -0.07
C PRO A 19 -7.09 4.17 0.75
N PHE A 20 -6.13 3.25 0.61
CA PHE A 20 -4.82 3.35 1.25
C PHE A 20 -3.99 4.49 0.64
N ALA A 21 -4.04 4.68 -0.68
CA ALA A 21 -3.37 5.81 -1.35
C ALA A 21 -3.89 7.15 -0.85
N THR A 22 -5.21 7.32 -0.85
CA THR A 22 -5.85 8.55 -0.41
C THR A 22 -5.67 8.75 1.09
N MET A 23 -5.72 7.70 1.92
CA MET A 23 -5.38 7.80 3.35
C MET A 23 -3.97 8.36 3.56
N MET A 24 -2.95 7.86 2.86
CA MET A 24 -1.60 8.38 2.97
C MET A 24 -1.51 9.85 2.54
N MET A 25 -2.25 10.26 1.49
CA MET A 25 -2.31 11.66 1.08
C MET A 25 -3.03 12.54 2.11
N GLY A 26 -4.06 12.01 2.77
CA GLY A 26 -4.80 12.69 3.85
C GLY A 26 -3.93 12.89 5.10
N ASP A 27 -3.15 11.88 5.46
CA ASP A 27 -2.10 11.96 6.49
C ASP A 27 -1.06 13.03 6.16
N MET A 28 -0.73 13.21 4.87
CA MET A 28 0.18 14.26 4.39
C MET A 28 -0.50 15.64 4.27
N GLY A 29 -1.80 15.72 4.53
CA GLY A 29 -2.53 16.97 4.66
C GLY A 29 -3.53 17.28 3.54
N ALA A 30 -3.67 16.42 2.52
CA ALA A 30 -4.69 16.62 1.48
C ALA A 30 -6.10 16.66 2.10
N ASP A 31 -6.99 17.46 1.49
CA ASP A 31 -8.42 17.43 1.79
C ASP A 31 -9.08 16.39 0.90
N ILE A 32 -9.75 15.41 1.51
CA ILE A 32 -10.24 14.23 0.81
C ILE A 32 -11.71 14.07 1.08
N LEU A 33 -12.48 14.07 0.00
CA LEU A 33 -13.90 13.80 0.02
C LEU A 33 -14.14 12.44 -0.63
N LYS A 34 -14.42 11.43 0.20
CA LYS A 34 -14.78 10.10 -0.27
C LYS A 34 -16.24 10.10 -0.73
N VAL A 35 -16.47 9.72 -1.98
CA VAL A 35 -17.80 9.58 -2.56
C VAL A 35 -18.21 8.12 -2.48
N GLU A 36 -19.29 7.85 -1.76
CA GLU A 36 -19.77 6.49 -1.51
C GLU A 36 -21.25 6.36 -1.87
N SER A 37 -21.61 5.23 -2.46
CA SER A 37 -23.00 4.94 -2.77
C SER A 37 -23.69 4.31 -1.55
N PRO A 38 -24.89 4.79 -1.16
CA PRO A 38 -25.67 4.16 -0.10
C PRO A 38 -26.25 2.80 -0.50
N THR A 39 -26.43 2.57 -1.81
CA THR A 39 -26.92 1.29 -2.34
C THR A 39 -25.78 0.30 -2.61
N ARG A 40 -24.52 0.76 -2.56
CA ARG A 40 -23.32 -0.07 -2.73
C ARG A 40 -22.17 0.47 -1.89
N VAL A 41 -22.29 0.28 -0.58
CA VAL A 41 -21.28 0.70 0.39
C VAL A 41 -19.94 -0.01 0.16
N ASP A 42 -18.86 0.67 0.54
CA ASP A 42 -17.52 0.08 0.52
C ASP A 42 -17.48 -1.15 1.44
N LEU A 43 -17.06 -2.30 0.89
CA LEU A 43 -17.05 -3.57 1.61
C LEU A 43 -16.19 -3.52 2.88
N VAL A 44 -15.16 -2.65 2.89
CA VAL A 44 -14.29 -2.48 4.07
C VAL A 44 -15.08 -2.05 5.31
N ARG A 45 -16.23 -1.37 5.16
CA ARG A 45 -17.12 -1.00 6.28
C ARG A 45 -17.66 -2.21 7.04
N ALA A 46 -17.82 -3.35 6.36
CA ALA A 46 -18.35 -4.59 6.92
C ALA A 46 -17.26 -5.64 7.21
N MET A 47 -15.99 -5.32 6.99
CA MET A 47 -14.88 -6.25 7.24
C MET A 47 -14.48 -6.24 8.71
N GLY A 48 -14.65 -7.37 9.40
CA GLY A 48 -14.15 -7.53 10.77
C GLY A 48 -12.61 -7.58 10.83
N PRO A 49 -12.01 -7.43 12.03
CA PRO A 49 -12.68 -7.23 13.31
C PRO A 49 -13.22 -5.81 13.50
N PHE A 50 -14.19 -5.68 14.41
CA PHE A 50 -14.85 -4.41 14.73
C PHE A 50 -14.38 -3.86 16.08
N ASN A 51 -14.22 -2.54 16.16
CA ASN A 51 -14.04 -1.79 17.39
C ASN A 51 -15.25 -0.86 17.54
N ASN A 52 -16.04 -1.02 18.61
CA ASN A 52 -17.32 -0.31 18.81
C ASN A 52 -18.25 -0.35 17.57
N SER A 53 -18.40 -1.54 16.95
CA SER A 53 -19.21 -1.77 15.74
C SER A 53 -18.69 -1.14 14.44
N VAL A 54 -17.57 -0.43 14.48
CA VAL A 54 -16.90 0.10 13.28
C VAL A 54 -15.78 -0.85 12.87
N SER A 55 -15.71 -1.18 11.57
CA SER A 55 -14.60 -1.98 11.05
C SER A 55 -13.26 -1.30 11.32
N THR A 56 -12.30 -2.04 11.89
CA THR A 56 -10.93 -1.55 12.08
C THR A 56 -10.24 -1.25 10.75
N CYS A 57 -10.53 -2.04 9.70
CA CYS A 57 -10.03 -1.75 8.35
C CYS A 57 -10.61 -0.45 7.80
N HIS A 58 -11.91 -0.22 7.95
CA HIS A 58 -12.56 1.04 7.55
C HIS A 58 -11.95 2.22 8.30
N SER A 59 -11.84 2.10 9.62
CA SER A 59 -11.23 3.12 10.50
C SER A 59 -9.81 3.48 10.07
N PHE A 60 -9.05 2.50 9.58
CA PHE A 60 -7.68 2.72 9.14
C PHE A 60 -7.59 3.36 7.76
N VAL A 61 -8.23 2.77 6.74
CA VAL A 61 -8.09 3.25 5.35
C VAL A 61 -8.92 4.50 5.04
N ASN A 62 -9.80 4.94 5.94
CA ASN A 62 -10.61 6.14 5.75
C ASN A 62 -10.33 7.25 6.78
N ARG A 63 -9.26 7.14 7.58
CA ARG A 63 -8.84 8.24 8.44
C ARG A 63 -8.54 9.51 7.65
N ASN A 64 -8.79 10.66 8.26
CA ASN A 64 -8.69 12.01 7.67
C ASN A 64 -9.60 12.30 6.47
N LYS A 65 -10.54 11.41 6.10
CA LYS A 65 -11.42 11.60 4.94
C LYS A 65 -12.82 12.03 5.34
N LYS A 66 -13.34 13.05 4.66
CA LYS A 66 -14.77 13.36 4.65
C LYS A 66 -15.51 12.30 3.84
N SER A 67 -16.82 12.14 4.08
CA SER A 67 -17.68 11.17 3.40
C SER A 67 -18.96 11.86 2.93
N ILE A 68 -19.23 11.75 1.63
CA ILE A 68 -20.48 12.18 1.00
C ILE A 68 -21.18 10.94 0.40
N SER A 69 -22.49 10.83 0.64
CA SER A 69 -23.32 9.76 0.10
C SER A 69 -23.92 10.21 -1.24
N LEU A 70 -23.57 9.52 -2.33
CA LEU A 70 -24.11 9.74 -3.68
C LEU A 70 -24.31 8.41 -4.42
N ASP A 71 -25.54 8.10 -4.84
CA ASP A 71 -25.79 7.10 -5.87
C ASP A 71 -25.55 7.71 -7.25
N LEU A 72 -24.39 7.40 -7.84
CA LEU A 72 -23.96 7.90 -9.15
C LEU A 72 -24.85 7.45 -10.32
N LYS A 73 -25.81 6.55 -10.11
CA LYS A 73 -26.83 6.23 -11.12
C LYS A 73 -27.89 7.32 -11.26
N LYS A 74 -27.99 8.22 -10.29
CA LYS A 74 -28.92 9.34 -10.31
C LYS A 74 -28.29 10.53 -11.03
N GLU A 75 -29.06 11.17 -11.90
CA GLU A 75 -28.60 12.35 -12.65
C GLU A 75 -28.16 13.48 -11.71
N LYS A 76 -28.86 13.67 -10.59
CA LYS A 76 -28.53 14.72 -9.61
C LYS A 76 -27.17 14.48 -8.94
N SER A 77 -26.84 13.22 -8.63
CA SER A 77 -25.52 12.85 -8.10
C SER A 77 -24.40 13.17 -9.08
N VAL A 78 -24.60 12.88 -10.37
CA VAL A 78 -23.63 13.19 -11.43
C VAL A 78 -23.46 14.72 -11.57
N GLU A 79 -24.55 15.49 -11.50
CA GLU A 79 -24.50 16.96 -11.48
C GLU A 79 -23.68 17.48 -10.30
N ILE A 80 -23.90 16.94 -9.09
CA ILE A 80 -23.15 17.32 -7.88
C ILE A 80 -21.66 17.02 -8.05
N VAL A 81 -21.29 15.86 -8.58
CA VAL A 81 -19.88 15.54 -8.85
C VAL A 81 -19.27 16.54 -9.84
N LYS A 82 -19.97 16.85 -10.93
CA LYS A 82 -19.48 17.84 -11.91
C LYS A 82 -19.26 19.23 -11.30
N ARG A 83 -20.10 19.65 -10.35
CA ARG A 83 -19.87 20.88 -9.58
C ARG A 83 -18.65 20.76 -8.66
N LEU A 84 -18.49 19.63 -7.97
CA LEU A 84 -17.34 19.38 -7.09
C LEU A 84 -16.00 19.46 -7.83
N ILE A 85 -15.93 19.07 -9.10
CA ILE A 85 -14.69 19.12 -9.91
C ILE A 85 -14.12 20.54 -10.08
N MET A 86 -14.93 21.58 -9.88
CA MET A 86 -14.43 22.96 -9.87
C MET A 86 -13.58 23.29 -8.65
N GLU A 87 -13.79 22.56 -7.55
CA GLU A 87 -13.08 22.72 -6.27
C GLU A 87 -12.07 21.59 -6.02
N TYR A 88 -12.40 20.36 -6.42
CA TYR A 88 -11.60 19.16 -6.27
C TYR A 88 -10.99 18.77 -7.62
N ASP A 89 -9.82 19.32 -7.91
CA ASP A 89 -9.13 19.15 -9.20
C ASP A 89 -8.28 17.86 -9.29
N ILE A 90 -8.45 16.92 -8.35
CA ILE A 90 -7.88 15.57 -8.38
C ILE A 90 -8.98 14.56 -8.16
N VAL A 91 -9.12 13.62 -9.10
CA VAL A 91 -10.05 12.48 -9.02
C VAL A 91 -9.24 11.20 -8.93
N ILE A 92 -9.57 10.34 -7.98
CA ILE A 92 -9.00 9.00 -7.89
C ILE A 92 -10.15 8.00 -7.87
N GLU A 93 -10.13 7.07 -8.80
CA GLU A 93 -11.17 6.06 -8.96
C GLU A 93 -10.59 4.67 -9.15
N GLN A 94 -11.38 3.66 -8.75
CA GLN A 94 -10.98 2.26 -8.80
C GLN A 94 -12.12 1.39 -9.33
N PHE A 95 -12.87 1.89 -10.31
CA PHE A 95 -13.90 1.12 -10.98
C PHE A 95 -13.30 0.31 -12.13
N ARG A 96 -14.09 -0.65 -12.63
CA ARG A 96 -13.72 -1.35 -13.86
C ARG A 96 -13.66 -0.36 -15.04
N PRO A 97 -12.75 -0.58 -16.02
CA PRO A 97 -12.68 0.24 -17.22
C PRO A 97 -14.06 0.50 -17.85
N GLY A 98 -14.29 1.76 -18.21
CA GLY A 98 -15.53 2.22 -18.83
C GLY A 98 -16.72 2.43 -17.88
N VAL A 99 -16.64 2.11 -16.59
CA VAL A 99 -17.72 2.42 -15.62
C VAL A 99 -17.93 3.93 -15.51
N MET A 100 -16.88 4.70 -15.22
CA MET A 100 -16.97 6.16 -15.08
C MET A 100 -17.43 6.85 -16.36
N LYS A 101 -17.04 6.30 -17.53
CA LYS A 101 -17.54 6.78 -18.83
C LYS A 101 -19.04 6.59 -18.99
N ARG A 102 -19.59 5.44 -18.58
CA ARG A 102 -21.05 5.21 -18.60
C ARG A 102 -21.81 6.12 -17.64
N LEU A 103 -21.17 6.56 -16.56
CA LEU A 103 -21.72 7.52 -15.60
C LEU A 103 -21.55 8.98 -16.05
N GLY A 104 -20.83 9.24 -17.14
CA GLY A 104 -20.54 10.60 -17.61
C GLY A 104 -19.55 11.36 -16.71
N LEU A 105 -18.63 10.62 -16.08
CA LEU A 105 -17.64 11.12 -15.12
C LEU A 105 -16.21 10.65 -15.46
N ASP A 106 -15.94 10.24 -16.70
CA ASP A 106 -14.59 9.91 -17.15
C ASP A 106 -13.73 11.15 -17.39
N TYR A 107 -12.42 10.94 -17.53
CA TYR A 107 -11.43 12.01 -17.69
C TYR A 107 -11.78 13.01 -18.80
N GLU A 108 -12.13 12.54 -20.01
CA GLU A 108 -12.42 13.46 -21.12
C GLU A 108 -13.63 14.35 -20.79
N THR A 109 -14.70 13.78 -20.23
CA THR A 109 -15.89 14.53 -19.80
C THR A 109 -15.55 15.56 -18.71
N LEU A 110 -14.74 15.18 -17.71
CA LEU A 110 -14.43 16.08 -16.60
C LEU A 110 -13.37 17.13 -16.96
N LYS A 111 -12.51 16.85 -17.93
CA LYS A 111 -11.52 17.79 -18.48
C LYS A 111 -12.18 18.96 -19.20
N GLU A 112 -13.30 18.74 -19.89
CA GLU A 112 -14.10 19.83 -20.50
C GLU A 112 -14.62 20.83 -19.46
N ILE A 113 -14.82 20.36 -18.22
CA ILE A 113 -15.27 21.18 -17.09
C ILE A 113 -14.07 21.87 -16.41
N ASN A 114 -12.96 21.14 -16.24
CA ASN A 114 -11.76 21.63 -15.60
C ASN A 114 -10.49 21.07 -16.27
N GLU A 115 -9.83 21.87 -17.11
CA GLU A 115 -8.60 21.48 -17.82
C GLU A 115 -7.41 21.17 -16.87
N LYS A 116 -7.50 21.58 -15.60
CA LYS A 116 -6.50 21.32 -14.55
C LYS A 116 -6.68 19.97 -13.87
N ILE A 117 -7.71 19.20 -14.24
CA ILE A 117 -8.03 17.94 -13.57
C ILE A 117 -6.92 16.91 -13.70
N ILE A 118 -6.48 16.37 -12.56
CA ILE A 118 -5.65 15.17 -12.51
C ILE A 118 -6.58 14.00 -12.23
N TYR A 119 -6.65 13.05 -13.15
CA TYR A 119 -7.54 11.91 -13.02
C TYR A 119 -6.72 10.64 -12.93
N CYS A 120 -6.82 9.92 -11.82
CA CYS A 120 -6.09 8.68 -11.59
C CYS A 120 -7.04 7.48 -11.57
N SER A 121 -6.88 6.60 -12.54
CA SER A 121 -7.56 5.31 -12.60
C SER A 121 -6.67 4.23 -11.99
N ILE A 122 -7.15 3.54 -10.97
CA ILE A 122 -6.44 2.39 -10.37
C ILE A 122 -7.16 1.11 -10.74
N THR A 123 -6.52 0.23 -11.51
CA THR A 123 -7.10 -1.03 -11.96
C THR A 123 -6.13 -2.20 -11.81
N GLY A 124 -6.67 -3.41 -11.90
CA GLY A 124 -5.86 -4.64 -11.82
C GLY A 124 -4.93 -4.86 -13.00
N TYR A 125 -5.41 -4.58 -14.21
CA TYR A 125 -4.74 -4.95 -15.46
C TYR A 125 -4.63 -3.77 -16.46
N GLY A 126 -4.90 -2.54 -16.02
CA GLY A 126 -4.90 -1.33 -16.85
C GLY A 126 -6.25 -0.98 -17.48
N GLN A 127 -6.36 0.24 -18.00
CA GLN A 127 -7.50 0.70 -18.79
C GLN A 127 -7.49 0.15 -20.23
N SER A 128 -6.45 -0.60 -20.61
CA SER A 128 -6.28 -1.19 -21.94
C SER A 128 -5.76 -2.64 -21.87
N GLY A 129 -5.71 -3.32 -23.01
CA GLY A 129 -5.19 -4.69 -23.12
C GLY A 129 -6.22 -5.79 -22.91
N PRO A 130 -5.83 -7.07 -23.10
CA PRO A 130 -6.76 -8.20 -23.15
C PRO A 130 -7.44 -8.50 -21.80
N TYR A 131 -6.84 -8.08 -20.69
CA TYR A 131 -7.35 -8.34 -19.33
C TYR A 131 -8.03 -7.13 -18.68
N GLN A 132 -8.18 -6.00 -19.38
CA GLN A 132 -8.78 -4.77 -18.83
C GLN A 132 -10.13 -5.00 -18.12
N ASN A 133 -10.97 -5.92 -18.64
CA ASN A 133 -12.29 -6.21 -18.09
C ASN A 133 -12.33 -7.42 -17.12
N ARG A 134 -11.18 -8.06 -16.88
CA ARG A 134 -11.08 -9.26 -16.05
C ARG A 134 -11.12 -8.88 -14.56
N ALA A 135 -11.79 -9.69 -13.75
CA ALA A 135 -11.73 -9.57 -12.29
C ALA A 135 -10.36 -10.05 -11.76
N GLY A 136 -9.91 -9.50 -10.65
CA GLY A 136 -8.72 -9.96 -9.95
C GLY A 136 -8.66 -9.40 -8.54
N HIS A 137 -7.79 -9.99 -7.76
CA HIS A 137 -7.31 -9.51 -6.46
C HIS A 137 -5.78 -9.63 -6.43
N ASP A 138 -5.17 -9.09 -5.38
CA ASP A 138 -3.72 -9.07 -5.13
C ASP A 138 -2.94 -10.27 -5.69
N ASN A 139 -3.29 -11.48 -5.26
CA ASN A 139 -2.62 -12.72 -5.70
C ASN A 139 -2.66 -12.94 -7.22
N ASN A 140 -3.73 -12.52 -7.91
CA ASN A 140 -3.82 -12.65 -9.36
C ASN A 140 -2.83 -11.71 -10.07
N TYR A 141 -2.68 -10.48 -9.58
CA TYR A 141 -1.74 -9.50 -10.14
C TYR A 141 -0.29 -9.91 -9.89
N LEU A 142 0.01 -10.41 -8.68
CA LEU A 142 1.32 -11.00 -8.36
C LEU A 142 1.64 -12.22 -9.23
N SER A 143 0.62 -13.03 -9.55
CA SER A 143 0.80 -14.22 -10.39
C SER A 143 1.10 -13.86 -11.85
N ILE A 144 0.35 -12.91 -12.42
CA ILE A 144 0.53 -12.51 -13.83
C ILE A 144 1.79 -11.67 -14.03
N SER A 145 2.17 -10.83 -13.05
CA SER A 145 3.40 -10.02 -13.13
C SER A 145 4.69 -10.84 -13.07
N GLY A 146 4.62 -12.13 -12.74
CA GLY A 146 5.79 -13.02 -12.60
C GLY A 146 6.55 -12.86 -11.28
N THR A 147 6.17 -11.89 -10.43
CA THR A 147 6.85 -11.58 -9.16
C THR A 147 6.86 -12.77 -8.20
N ASN A 148 5.74 -13.48 -8.08
CA ASN A 148 5.67 -14.67 -7.22
C ASN A 148 6.31 -15.91 -7.87
N GLY A 149 6.50 -15.92 -9.19
CA GLY A 149 6.94 -17.12 -9.94
C GLY A 149 8.36 -17.60 -9.62
N TYR A 150 9.18 -16.76 -8.99
CA TYR A 150 10.52 -17.12 -8.52
C TYR A 150 10.71 -16.86 -7.02
N SER A 151 9.60 -16.71 -6.28
CA SER A 151 9.59 -16.55 -4.83
C SER A 151 9.12 -17.85 -4.17
N GLY A 152 9.94 -18.42 -3.28
CA GLY A 152 9.59 -19.64 -2.57
C GLY A 152 10.75 -20.62 -2.44
N LYS A 153 10.45 -21.79 -1.89
CA LYS A 153 11.40 -22.92 -1.76
C LYS A 153 11.43 -23.77 -3.01
N ALA A 154 12.60 -24.33 -3.32
CA ALA A 154 12.73 -25.27 -4.42
C ALA A 154 11.75 -26.45 -4.24
N ASN A 155 11.06 -26.84 -5.32
CA ASN A 155 10.05 -27.91 -5.35
C ASN A 155 8.78 -27.67 -4.51
N GLU A 156 8.55 -26.45 -4.01
CA GLU A 156 7.31 -26.05 -3.36
C GLU A 156 6.54 -25.05 -4.22
N VAL A 157 5.22 -24.91 -3.97
CA VAL A 157 4.41 -23.84 -4.56
C VAL A 157 4.82 -22.51 -3.92
N SER A 158 4.83 -21.43 -4.71
CA SER A 158 5.11 -20.09 -4.21
C SER A 158 4.18 -19.74 -3.04
N PRO A 159 4.69 -19.18 -1.93
CA PRO A 159 3.89 -18.93 -0.76
C PRO A 159 2.86 -17.82 -1.02
N ILE A 160 1.73 -17.89 -0.31
CA ILE A 160 0.78 -16.78 -0.23
C ILE A 160 1.39 -15.70 0.68
N MET A 161 1.32 -14.45 0.25
CA MET A 161 1.80 -13.31 1.03
C MET A 161 0.69 -12.84 1.99
N GLY A 162 1.06 -12.58 3.25
CA GLY A 162 0.11 -12.08 4.27
C GLY A 162 -0.24 -10.60 4.13
N LEU A 163 0.52 -9.85 3.31
CA LEU A 163 0.26 -8.45 2.95
C LEU A 163 -0.18 -8.40 1.49
N PRO A 164 -1.21 -7.61 1.12
CA PRO A 164 -1.61 -7.43 -0.27
C PRO A 164 -0.63 -6.48 -0.99
N ILE A 165 0.49 -7.04 -1.47
CA ILE A 165 1.62 -6.29 -2.02
C ILE A 165 1.26 -5.60 -3.34
N ALA A 166 0.54 -6.26 -4.23
CA ALA A 166 0.12 -5.65 -5.49
C ALA A 166 -0.89 -4.52 -5.25
N ASP A 167 -1.81 -4.66 -4.29
CA ASP A 167 -2.76 -3.59 -3.97
C ASP A 167 -2.03 -2.36 -3.39
N VAL A 168 -1.13 -2.57 -2.42
CA VAL A 168 -0.44 -1.47 -1.71
C VAL A 168 0.74 -0.93 -2.52
N ALA A 169 1.71 -1.77 -2.85
CA ALA A 169 2.91 -1.33 -3.57
C ALA A 169 2.60 -1.04 -5.04
N GLY A 170 1.90 -1.95 -5.72
CA GLY A 170 1.53 -1.79 -7.12
C GLY A 170 0.46 -0.72 -7.36
N GLY A 171 -0.62 -0.74 -6.58
CA GLY A 171 -1.73 0.21 -6.71
C GLY A 171 -1.46 1.52 -5.98
N SER A 172 -1.41 1.48 -4.64
CA SER A 172 -1.43 2.70 -3.83
C SER A 172 -0.19 3.57 -4.03
N LEU A 173 1.01 3.00 -3.90
CA LEU A 173 2.25 3.78 -3.94
C LEU A 173 2.50 4.37 -5.33
N HIS A 174 2.24 3.62 -6.40
CA HIS A 174 2.36 4.14 -7.77
C HIS A 174 1.30 5.18 -8.09
N ALA A 175 0.07 5.06 -7.56
CA ALA A 175 -0.94 6.11 -7.67
C ALA A 175 -0.48 7.41 -6.99
N ILE A 176 0.07 7.33 -5.78
CA ILE A 176 0.63 8.51 -5.09
C ILE A 176 1.76 9.13 -5.93
N ILE A 177 2.71 8.32 -6.40
CA ILE A 177 3.83 8.82 -7.22
C ILE A 177 3.31 9.50 -8.50
N GLY A 178 2.39 8.86 -9.21
CA GLY A 178 1.80 9.39 -10.44
C GLY A 178 1.04 10.68 -10.21
N VAL A 179 0.21 10.75 -9.16
CA VAL A 179 -0.55 11.95 -8.80
C VAL A 179 0.40 13.09 -8.42
N LEU A 180 1.42 12.85 -7.59
CA LEU A 180 2.39 13.89 -7.23
C LEU A 180 3.20 14.38 -8.44
N ALA A 181 3.58 13.47 -9.35
CA ALA A 181 4.23 13.85 -10.61
C ALA A 181 3.30 14.70 -11.49
N ALA A 182 2.02 14.34 -11.60
CA ALA A 182 1.02 15.10 -12.34
C ALA A 182 0.73 16.47 -11.69
N VAL A 183 0.74 16.57 -10.36
CA VAL A 183 0.64 17.85 -9.64
C VAL A 183 1.83 18.73 -9.98
N ASN A 184 3.05 18.19 -9.97
CA ASN A 184 4.24 18.94 -10.38
C ASN A 184 4.15 19.39 -11.85
N PHE A 185 3.74 18.49 -12.76
CA PHE A 185 3.52 18.82 -14.16
C PHE A 185 2.49 19.95 -14.32
N ARG A 186 1.36 19.86 -13.63
CA ARG A 186 0.31 20.88 -13.63
C ARG A 186 0.79 22.23 -13.10
N ASN A 187 1.61 22.25 -12.05
CA ASN A 187 2.17 23.49 -11.52
C ASN A 187 3.11 24.18 -12.53
N LEU A 188 3.78 23.40 -13.38
CA LEU A 188 4.69 23.93 -14.41
C LEU A 188 3.97 24.33 -15.70
N ASN A 189 2.90 23.62 -16.07
CA ASN A 189 2.28 23.75 -17.39
C ASN A 189 0.83 24.26 -17.36
N GLY A 190 0.22 24.36 -16.19
CA GLY A 190 -1.14 24.86 -16.00
C GLY A 190 -2.27 23.88 -16.36
N VAL A 191 -1.97 22.67 -16.81
CA VAL A 191 -2.95 21.65 -17.24
C VAL A 191 -2.75 20.32 -16.50
N GLY A 192 -3.84 19.60 -16.27
CA GLY A 192 -3.82 18.27 -15.67
C GLY A 192 -3.62 17.15 -16.68
N GLN A 193 -3.74 15.89 -16.23
CA GLN A 193 -3.62 14.71 -17.08
C GLN A 193 -4.32 13.48 -16.50
N HIS A 194 -4.59 12.49 -17.35
CA HIS A 194 -5.01 11.14 -16.96
C HIS A 194 -3.80 10.29 -16.59
N ILE A 195 -3.94 9.49 -15.53
CA ILE A 195 -2.96 8.54 -15.03
C ILE A 195 -3.65 7.16 -15.00
N ASP A 196 -3.14 6.22 -15.77
CA ASP A 196 -3.57 4.81 -15.74
C ASP A 196 -2.59 3.99 -14.89
N ILE A 197 -3.05 3.55 -13.72
CA ILE A 197 -2.29 2.67 -12.82
C ILE A 197 -2.84 1.25 -12.94
N SER A 198 -2.02 0.37 -13.52
CA SER A 198 -2.23 -1.08 -13.53
C SER A 198 -1.41 -1.71 -12.40
N MET A 199 -2.08 -2.36 -11.44
CA MET A 199 -1.38 -3.10 -10.37
C MET A 199 -0.47 -4.18 -10.93
N THR A 200 -0.87 -4.85 -12.02
CA THR A 200 -0.04 -5.86 -12.70
C THR A 200 1.19 -5.23 -13.34
N ASP A 201 1.06 -4.09 -14.04
CA ASP A 201 2.19 -3.44 -14.72
C ASP A 201 3.20 -2.90 -13.71
N CYS A 202 2.70 -2.31 -12.61
CA CYS A 202 3.53 -1.81 -11.54
C CYS A 202 4.32 -2.95 -10.87
N MET A 203 3.67 -4.08 -10.59
CA MET A 203 4.37 -5.26 -10.07
C MET A 203 5.35 -5.85 -11.08
N PHE A 204 5.01 -5.87 -12.37
CA PHE A 204 5.94 -6.32 -13.41
C PHE A 204 7.18 -5.41 -13.45
N ALA A 205 7.01 -4.09 -13.43
CA ALA A 205 8.11 -3.12 -13.39
C ALA A 205 9.01 -3.30 -12.14
N MET A 206 8.44 -3.66 -10.99
CA MET A 206 9.20 -3.94 -9.77
C MET A 206 10.14 -5.16 -9.88
N ASN A 207 9.99 -6.00 -10.90
CA ASN A 207 10.97 -7.07 -11.19
C ASN A 207 12.29 -6.54 -11.75
N GLY A 208 12.44 -5.23 -11.99
CA GLY A 208 13.54 -4.64 -12.76
C GLY A 208 14.95 -5.13 -12.43
N ILE A 209 15.27 -5.44 -11.16
CA ILE A 209 16.59 -5.96 -10.78
C ILE A 209 16.81 -7.38 -11.34
N PHE A 210 16.03 -8.37 -10.92
CA PHE A 210 16.24 -9.77 -11.34
C PHE A 210 15.64 -10.08 -12.71
N GLY A 211 14.52 -9.45 -13.05
CA GLY A 211 13.92 -9.53 -14.38
C GLY A 211 14.89 -9.09 -15.47
N SER A 212 15.78 -8.12 -15.20
CA SER A 212 16.82 -7.72 -16.16
C SER A 212 17.78 -8.86 -16.51
N GLN A 213 18.06 -9.80 -15.60
CA GLN A 213 18.93 -10.94 -15.86
C GLN A 213 18.33 -11.87 -16.92
N PHE A 214 17.01 -12.08 -16.85
CA PHE A 214 16.31 -12.82 -17.90
C PHE A 214 16.26 -12.02 -19.21
N LEU A 215 15.84 -10.75 -19.15
CA LEU A 215 15.64 -9.93 -20.35
C LEU A 215 16.94 -9.65 -21.12
N ALA A 216 18.04 -9.42 -20.42
CA ALA A 216 19.33 -9.05 -21.03
C ALA A 216 20.25 -10.25 -21.28
N ALA A 217 20.18 -11.29 -20.43
CA ALA A 217 21.13 -12.42 -20.45
C ALA A 217 20.45 -13.80 -20.58
N GLY A 218 19.12 -13.88 -20.67
CA GLY A 218 18.39 -15.14 -20.79
C GLY A 218 18.44 -16.02 -19.54
N GLN A 219 18.95 -15.51 -18.41
CA GLN A 219 19.03 -16.26 -17.16
C GLN A 219 17.63 -16.47 -16.59
N LYS A 220 17.20 -17.73 -16.54
CA LYS A 220 15.89 -18.09 -15.98
C LYS A 220 15.87 -17.84 -14.47
N LEU A 221 14.78 -17.23 -14.00
CA LEU A 221 14.49 -17.08 -12.58
C LEU A 221 13.67 -18.27 -12.08
N SER A 222 14.04 -18.82 -10.94
CA SER A 222 13.29 -19.88 -10.24
C SER A 222 13.41 -19.72 -8.71
N HIS A 223 12.67 -20.54 -7.97
CA HIS A 223 12.81 -20.63 -6.51
C HIS A 223 14.27 -20.93 -6.13
N GLU A 224 14.76 -20.27 -5.09
CA GLU A 224 16.13 -20.41 -4.56
C GLU A 224 17.23 -20.39 -5.66
N SER A 225 17.11 -19.50 -6.64
CA SER A 225 18.08 -19.33 -7.74
C SER A 225 18.93 -18.07 -7.66
N THR A 226 18.61 -17.15 -6.76
CA THR A 226 19.30 -15.87 -6.61
C THR A 226 19.84 -15.68 -5.19
N HIS A 227 20.73 -14.72 -5.03
CA HIS A 227 21.38 -14.40 -3.76
C HIS A 227 20.41 -13.95 -2.66
N ILE A 228 19.19 -13.50 -3.00
CA ILE A 228 18.25 -12.94 -2.01
C ILE A 228 16.92 -13.70 -1.92
N ASN A 229 16.63 -14.62 -2.84
CA ASN A 229 15.40 -15.44 -2.79
C ASN A 229 15.61 -16.81 -2.15
N GLY A 230 16.74 -17.00 -1.46
CA GLY A 230 17.09 -18.23 -0.76
C GLY A 230 18.03 -19.17 -1.51
N GLY A 231 18.56 -18.79 -2.68
CA GLY A 231 19.60 -19.55 -3.39
C GLY A 231 20.97 -19.50 -2.72
N SER A 232 21.16 -18.56 -1.79
CA SER A 232 22.35 -18.43 -0.94
C SER A 232 22.06 -18.74 0.53
N PHE A 233 23.01 -18.46 1.41
CA PHE A 233 22.80 -18.42 2.86
C PHE A 233 21.92 -17.26 3.34
N TYR A 234 21.55 -16.30 2.49
CA TYR A 234 20.54 -15.30 2.82
C TYR A 234 19.20 -15.98 3.14
N GLY A 235 18.65 -15.74 4.33
CA GLY A 235 17.36 -16.32 4.68
C GLY A 235 17.03 -16.35 6.16
N TYR A 236 16.09 -17.23 6.48
CA TYR A 236 15.51 -17.39 7.81
C TYR A 236 15.92 -18.72 8.44
N TYR A 237 16.30 -18.69 9.73
CA TYR A 237 16.89 -19.80 10.45
C TYR A 237 16.23 -20.04 11.80
N LEU A 238 15.94 -21.30 12.11
CA LEU A 238 15.35 -21.69 13.39
C LEU A 238 16.41 -21.76 14.48
N THR A 239 16.13 -21.08 15.58
CA THR A 239 16.88 -21.15 16.84
C THR A 239 16.47 -22.39 17.66
N LYS A 240 17.18 -22.64 18.76
CA LYS A 240 16.93 -23.79 19.65
C LYS A 240 15.49 -23.83 20.19
N ASP A 241 14.93 -22.68 20.52
CA ASP A 241 13.56 -22.50 21.02
C ASP A 241 12.52 -22.30 19.91
N LYS A 242 12.87 -22.64 18.65
CA LYS A 242 11.99 -22.62 17.47
C LYS A 242 11.48 -21.24 17.05
N LYS A 243 12.09 -20.17 17.58
CA LYS A 243 11.96 -18.82 17.04
C LYS A 243 12.86 -18.64 15.82
N VAL A 244 12.62 -17.61 15.03
CA VAL A 244 13.27 -17.42 13.72
C VAL A 244 14.19 -16.20 13.74
N LEU A 245 15.41 -16.37 13.25
CA LEU A 245 16.35 -15.30 12.93
C LEU A 245 16.44 -15.09 11.43
N SER A 246 16.53 -13.83 11.02
CA SER A 246 16.90 -13.43 9.66
C SER A 246 18.40 -13.21 9.57
N VAL A 247 19.02 -13.65 8.48
CA VAL A 247 20.43 -13.43 8.17
C VAL A 247 20.52 -12.81 6.79
N GLY A 248 20.96 -11.56 6.75
CA GLY A 248 21.13 -10.75 5.53
C GLY A 248 22.57 -10.36 5.22
N SER A 249 23.56 -10.98 5.86
CA SER A 249 24.99 -10.61 5.86
C SER A 249 25.71 -10.90 4.54
N LEU A 250 25.24 -10.38 3.41
CA LEU A 250 25.77 -10.69 2.07
C LEU A 250 27.13 -10.05 1.81
N GLU A 251 27.37 -8.84 2.32
CA GLU A 251 28.60 -8.11 2.04
C GLU A 251 29.79 -8.70 2.81
N PRO A 252 31.00 -8.74 2.22
CA PRO A 252 32.13 -9.47 2.81
C PRO A 252 32.51 -9.09 4.24
N LYS A 253 32.38 -7.81 4.59
CA LYS A 253 32.64 -7.33 5.96
C LYS A 253 31.66 -7.95 6.96
N PHE A 254 30.36 -7.95 6.64
CA PHE A 254 29.32 -8.48 7.51
C PHE A 254 29.38 -10.00 7.58
N LEU A 255 29.60 -10.66 6.45
CA LEU A 255 29.76 -12.11 6.38
C LEU A 255 30.94 -12.61 7.23
N THR A 256 32.10 -11.96 7.11
CA THR A 256 33.30 -12.32 7.89
C THR A 256 33.02 -12.22 9.39
N LYS A 257 32.35 -11.13 9.79
CA LYS A 257 32.00 -10.88 11.19
C LYS A 257 30.96 -11.87 11.70
N LEU A 258 29.95 -12.19 10.89
CA LEU A 258 28.96 -13.23 11.19
C LEU A 258 29.66 -14.57 11.45
N CYS A 259 30.55 -15.01 10.57
CA CYS A 259 31.29 -16.27 10.74
C CYS A 259 32.12 -16.29 12.03
N ASN A 260 32.76 -15.18 12.39
CA ASN A 260 33.50 -15.06 13.64
C ASN A 260 32.60 -15.22 14.87
N LEU A 261 31.46 -14.53 14.91
CA LEU A 261 30.50 -14.60 16.02
C LEU A 261 29.84 -15.99 16.13
N LEU A 262 29.55 -16.60 14.98
CA LEU A 262 29.07 -17.96 14.86
C LEU A 262 30.17 -19.01 15.13
N LYS A 263 31.44 -18.62 15.23
CA LYS A 263 32.60 -19.50 15.39
C LYS A 263 32.68 -20.58 14.29
N ILE A 264 32.59 -20.12 13.05
CA ILE A 264 32.62 -20.93 11.80
C ILE A 264 33.54 -20.29 10.74
N SER A 265 34.53 -19.49 11.15
CA SER A 265 35.41 -18.74 10.27
C SER A 265 36.24 -19.62 9.32
N GLU A 266 36.44 -20.88 9.66
CA GLU A 266 37.05 -21.89 8.81
C GLU A 266 36.27 -22.16 7.51
N HIS A 267 35.00 -21.74 7.44
CA HIS A 267 34.12 -21.93 6.28
C HIS A 267 34.01 -20.68 5.38
N LEU A 268 34.82 -19.64 5.62
CA LEU A 268 34.75 -18.40 4.82
C LEU A 268 34.99 -18.61 3.32
N ASN A 269 35.86 -19.55 2.95
CA ASN A 269 36.10 -19.89 1.55
C ASN A 269 34.84 -20.41 0.83
N ILE A 270 34.02 -21.20 1.53
CA ILE A 270 32.75 -21.70 1.01
C ILE A 270 31.71 -20.56 0.99
N ALA A 271 31.72 -19.72 2.03
CA ALA A 271 30.78 -18.61 2.18
C ALA A 271 30.88 -17.58 1.03
N PHE A 272 32.10 -17.32 0.54
CA PHE A 272 32.38 -16.40 -0.57
C PHE A 272 32.25 -17.00 -1.97
N SER A 273 31.90 -18.28 -2.08
CA SER A 273 31.79 -18.95 -3.37
C SER A 273 30.45 -18.66 -4.03
N ASP A 274 30.44 -18.32 -5.32
CA ASP A 274 29.21 -18.19 -6.11
C ASP A 274 28.63 -19.54 -6.56
N ASP A 275 29.33 -20.64 -6.26
CA ASP A 275 28.88 -21.99 -6.58
C ASP A 275 27.65 -22.39 -5.73
N PRO A 276 26.54 -22.82 -6.37
CA PRO A 276 25.30 -23.16 -5.65
C PRO A 276 25.44 -24.30 -4.62
N GLU A 277 26.34 -25.26 -4.85
CA GLU A 277 26.55 -26.36 -3.91
C GLU A 277 27.27 -25.87 -2.65
N ASN A 278 28.31 -25.05 -2.82
CA ASN A 278 28.97 -24.37 -1.71
C ASN A 278 27.99 -23.50 -0.91
N GLN A 279 27.15 -22.71 -1.58
CA GLN A 279 26.13 -21.89 -0.92
C GLN A 279 25.12 -22.74 -0.12
N ARG A 280 24.68 -23.88 -0.67
CA ARG A 280 23.82 -24.82 0.04
C ARG A 280 24.50 -25.41 1.28
N ASN A 281 25.77 -25.80 1.16
CA ASN A 281 26.54 -26.34 2.28
C ASN A 281 26.72 -25.30 3.37
N PHE A 282 27.07 -24.06 3.00
CA PHE A 282 27.23 -22.96 3.95
C PHE A 282 25.93 -22.60 4.67
N LYS A 283 24.80 -22.58 3.94
CA LYS A 283 23.46 -22.43 4.52
C LYS A 283 23.16 -23.48 5.59
N GLN A 284 23.53 -24.75 5.37
CA GLN A 284 23.37 -25.82 6.37
C GLN A 284 24.26 -25.61 7.60
N ILE A 285 25.49 -25.13 7.42
CA ILE A 285 26.41 -24.80 8.52
C ILE A 285 25.81 -23.69 9.40
N ILE A 286 25.32 -22.60 8.79
CA ILE A 286 24.64 -21.52 9.50
C ILE A 286 23.41 -22.06 10.24
N ALA A 287 22.56 -22.83 9.57
CA ALA A 287 21.35 -23.38 10.18
C ALA A 287 21.66 -24.25 11.39
N LYS A 288 22.64 -25.14 11.28
CA LYS A 288 23.11 -25.97 12.40
C LYS A 288 23.58 -25.09 13.54
N LYS A 289 24.44 -24.11 13.27
CA LYS A 289 24.99 -23.24 14.30
C LYS A 289 23.91 -22.44 15.02
N ILE A 290 23.03 -21.78 14.28
CA ILE A 290 21.92 -20.99 14.84
C ILE A 290 21.00 -21.84 15.72
N SER A 291 20.77 -23.10 15.37
CA SER A 291 19.92 -24.01 16.15
C SER A 291 20.48 -24.41 17.53
N GLU A 292 21.75 -24.10 17.82
CA GLU A 292 22.40 -24.47 19.09
C GLU A 292 22.00 -23.57 20.28
N LYS A 293 21.51 -22.36 20.02
CA LYS A 293 21.18 -21.36 21.04
C LYS A 293 19.76 -20.82 20.86
N LYS A 294 19.17 -20.33 21.96
CA LYS A 294 17.87 -19.64 21.93
C LYS A 294 17.98 -18.29 21.23
N LEU A 295 16.86 -17.73 20.77
CA LEU A 295 16.84 -16.40 20.17
C LEU A 295 17.49 -15.33 21.07
N SER A 296 17.12 -15.28 22.35
CA SER A 296 17.64 -14.28 23.29
C SER A 296 19.17 -14.32 23.45
N GLU A 297 19.76 -15.51 23.41
CA GLU A 297 21.22 -15.65 23.46
C GLU A 297 21.89 -15.12 22.19
N TRP A 298 21.23 -15.25 21.04
CA TRP A 298 21.73 -14.68 19.78
C TRP A 298 21.54 -13.17 19.75
N GLU A 299 20.41 -12.66 20.23
CA GLU A 299 20.17 -11.22 20.38
C GLU A 299 21.27 -10.60 21.25
N ASP A 300 21.63 -11.22 22.39
CA ASP A 300 22.75 -10.76 23.22
C ASP A 300 24.08 -10.72 22.45
N ILE A 301 24.39 -11.78 21.68
CA ILE A 301 25.63 -11.89 20.88
C ILE A 301 25.68 -10.84 19.76
N PHE A 302 24.55 -10.53 19.12
CA PHE A 302 24.48 -9.64 17.97
C PHE A 302 24.16 -8.18 18.32
N SER A 303 23.67 -7.90 19.54
CA SER A 303 23.14 -6.59 19.95
C SER A 303 24.07 -5.39 19.72
N SER A 304 25.39 -5.58 19.85
CA SER A 304 26.41 -4.54 19.65
C SER A 304 27.15 -4.65 18.32
N GLU A 305 26.71 -5.54 17.43
CA GLU A 305 27.47 -5.95 16.26
C GLU A 305 26.75 -5.65 14.95
N ASP A 306 27.37 -4.86 14.07
CA ASP A 306 26.88 -4.68 12.70
C ASP A 306 27.05 -5.97 11.87
N VAL A 307 26.06 -6.86 11.88
CA VAL A 307 26.08 -8.12 11.10
C VAL A 307 24.83 -8.40 10.28
N CYS A 308 23.85 -7.49 10.20
CA CYS A 308 22.62 -7.69 9.41
C CYS A 308 21.85 -8.97 9.82
N VAL A 309 21.66 -9.16 11.13
CA VAL A 309 20.90 -10.28 11.71
C VAL A 309 19.84 -9.72 12.63
N GLU A 310 18.59 -10.13 12.46
CA GLU A 310 17.45 -9.62 13.25
C GLU A 310 16.44 -10.75 13.54
N PRO A 311 15.70 -10.70 14.67
CA PRO A 311 14.59 -11.61 14.91
C PRO A 311 13.47 -11.39 13.90
N VAL A 312 12.84 -12.47 13.44
CA VAL A 312 11.60 -12.38 12.67
C VAL A 312 10.44 -12.31 13.66
N LEU A 313 9.94 -11.09 13.87
CA LEU A 313 8.92 -10.79 14.87
C LEU A 313 7.50 -11.14 14.40
N SER A 314 6.64 -11.49 15.36
CA SER A 314 5.19 -11.40 15.17
C SER A 314 4.75 -9.94 15.05
N PHE A 315 3.53 -9.68 14.58
CA PHE A 315 3.03 -8.31 14.52
C PHE A 315 2.88 -7.69 15.92
N GLU A 316 2.49 -8.50 16.89
CA GLU A 316 2.33 -8.13 18.30
C GLU A 316 3.67 -7.73 18.93
N ASP A 317 4.72 -8.51 18.70
CA ASP A 317 6.08 -8.21 19.19
C ASP A 317 6.65 -6.97 18.49
N ALA A 318 6.42 -6.83 17.18
CA ALA A 318 6.82 -5.64 16.43
C ALA A 318 6.14 -4.36 16.96
N CYS A 319 4.91 -4.45 17.48
CA CYS A 319 4.21 -3.31 18.07
C CYS A 319 4.90 -2.75 19.32
N SER A 320 5.73 -3.56 19.99
CA SER A 320 6.48 -3.17 21.18
C SER A 320 7.99 -3.04 20.93
N ASN A 321 8.43 -3.20 19.68
CA ASN A 321 9.85 -3.11 19.32
C ASN A 321 10.38 -1.67 19.47
N ASP A 322 11.53 -1.52 20.13
CA ASP A 322 12.13 -0.21 20.45
C ASP A 322 12.35 0.69 19.22
N GLN A 323 12.71 0.12 18.07
CA GLN A 323 12.90 0.88 16.85
C GLN A 323 11.57 1.40 16.29
N LEU A 324 10.51 0.58 16.31
CA LEU A 324 9.20 0.99 15.82
C LEU A 324 8.51 1.98 16.78
N VAL A 325 8.69 1.78 18.09
CA VAL A 325 8.21 2.70 19.14
C VAL A 325 8.90 4.05 19.06
N SER A 326 10.24 4.08 19.01
CA SER A 326 11.02 5.33 18.89
C SER A 326 10.68 6.12 17.62
N ARG A 327 10.32 5.41 16.55
CA ARG A 327 9.87 5.99 15.28
C ARG A 327 8.38 6.30 15.23
N GLN A 328 7.63 6.12 16.33
CA GLN A 328 6.21 6.44 16.43
C GLN A 328 5.40 5.77 15.31
N MET A 329 5.63 4.48 15.09
CA MET A 329 4.94 3.71 14.05
C MET A 329 3.55 3.21 14.47
N ILE A 330 3.18 3.42 15.73
CA ILE A 330 1.81 3.26 16.22
C ILE A 330 1.34 4.62 16.70
N THR A 331 0.18 5.05 16.22
CA THR A 331 -0.45 6.31 16.58
C THR A 331 -1.81 6.06 17.23
N SER A 332 -2.31 7.06 17.95
CA SER A 332 -3.67 7.07 18.50
C SER A 332 -4.50 8.06 17.71
N VAL A 333 -5.57 7.58 17.09
CA VAL A 333 -6.47 8.37 16.24
C VAL A 333 -7.84 8.44 16.91
N ALA A 334 -8.47 9.61 16.90
CA ALA A 334 -9.79 9.80 17.50
C ALA A 334 -10.91 9.35 16.54
N HIS A 335 -12.00 8.84 17.07
CA HIS A 335 -13.28 8.80 16.38
C HIS A 335 -13.97 10.17 16.52
N LEU A 336 -15.01 10.41 15.71
CA LEU A 336 -15.78 11.67 15.75
C LEU A 336 -16.49 11.89 17.10
N ASP A 337 -16.76 10.83 17.86
CA ASP A 337 -17.31 10.88 19.22
C ASP A 337 -16.26 11.14 20.32
N GLY A 338 -14.97 11.26 19.94
CA GLY A 338 -13.85 11.50 20.85
C GLY A 338 -13.20 10.24 21.43
N THR A 339 -13.76 9.05 21.24
CA THR A 339 -13.08 7.79 21.58
C THR A 339 -11.82 7.60 20.72
N LYS A 340 -10.89 6.72 21.11
CA LYS A 340 -9.60 6.58 20.40
C LYS A 340 -9.29 5.13 20.05
N GLU A 341 -8.64 4.96 18.90
CA GLU A 341 -8.15 3.67 18.40
C GLU A 341 -6.64 3.77 18.13
N LYS A 342 -5.91 2.67 18.38
CA LYS A 342 -4.50 2.55 17.97
C LYS A 342 -4.44 2.11 16.51
N GLN A 343 -3.65 2.81 15.71
CA GLN A 343 -3.47 2.50 14.30
C GLN A 343 -2.01 2.55 13.88
N VAL A 344 -1.67 1.89 12.77
CA VAL A 344 -0.35 2.04 12.14
C VAL A 344 -0.18 3.48 11.66
N GLY A 345 0.90 4.11 12.10
CA GLY A 345 1.27 5.48 11.74
C GLY A 345 1.90 5.59 10.35
N SER A 346 2.16 6.82 9.93
CA SER A 346 2.78 7.11 8.64
C SER A 346 4.27 6.75 8.68
N ALA A 347 4.72 6.04 7.65
CA ALA A 347 6.12 5.68 7.45
C ALA A 347 7.00 6.87 7.00
N ILE A 348 6.39 7.93 6.46
CA ILE A 348 7.12 9.10 5.94
C ILE A 348 7.33 10.11 7.07
N LYS A 349 8.59 10.35 7.43
CA LYS A 349 8.97 11.28 8.51
C LYS A 349 9.48 12.60 7.93
N PHE A 350 8.57 13.54 7.71
CA PHE A 350 8.95 14.89 7.30
C PHE A 350 9.49 15.71 8.48
N SER A 351 10.57 16.47 8.25
CA SER A 351 11.18 17.33 9.27
C SER A 351 10.34 18.58 9.60
N LYS A 352 9.48 19.04 8.69
CA LYS A 352 8.67 20.27 8.84
C LYS A 352 7.18 20.02 8.91
N THR A 353 6.66 19.04 8.18
CA THR A 353 5.22 18.78 8.01
C THR A 353 4.85 17.43 8.57
N LYS A 354 4.66 17.36 9.90
CA LYS A 354 4.30 16.11 10.58
C LYS A 354 3.00 15.54 10.01
N PRO A 355 2.88 14.19 9.91
CA PRO A 355 1.63 13.54 9.54
C PRO A 355 0.47 13.95 10.46
N ARG A 356 -0.73 13.95 9.89
CA ARG A 356 -1.98 14.31 10.54
C ARG A 356 -2.83 13.08 10.84
N TYR A 357 -3.50 13.08 12.00
CA TYR A 357 -4.37 12.00 12.47
C TYR A 357 -5.61 12.60 13.13
N ASP A 358 -6.44 13.30 12.34
CA ASP A 358 -7.56 14.07 12.84
C ASP A 358 -8.67 13.16 13.36
N TYR A 359 -9.09 12.18 12.54
CA TYR A 359 -10.11 11.20 12.92
C TYR A 359 -10.02 9.90 12.09
N CYS A 360 -10.49 8.78 12.64
CA CYS A 360 -10.51 7.42 12.04
C CYS A 360 -11.40 7.29 10.78
N GLY A 361 -11.98 8.37 10.28
CA GLY A 361 -13.00 8.34 9.23
C GLY A 361 -14.41 8.50 9.80
N ALA A 362 -15.39 8.51 8.90
CA ALA A 362 -16.76 8.90 9.22
C ALA A 362 -17.78 7.84 8.85
N GLU A 363 -18.98 7.98 9.42
CA GLU A 363 -20.17 7.28 8.94
C GLU A 363 -20.45 7.66 7.49
N LEU A 364 -21.16 6.76 6.81
CA LEU A 364 -21.53 6.97 5.41
C LEU A 364 -22.32 8.27 5.26
N GLY A 365 -21.81 9.17 4.43
CA GLY A 365 -22.50 10.43 4.14
C GLY A 365 -22.55 11.42 5.30
N TYR A 366 -21.74 11.23 6.35
CA TYR A 366 -21.68 12.13 7.50
C TYR A 366 -21.52 13.62 7.11
N HIS A 367 -20.78 13.89 6.03
CA HIS A 367 -20.50 15.25 5.55
C HIS A 367 -21.38 15.65 4.35
N THR A 368 -22.45 14.92 4.04
CA THR A 368 -23.26 15.17 2.83
C THR A 368 -23.89 16.55 2.84
N GLU A 369 -24.62 16.91 3.89
CA GLU A 369 -25.25 18.24 3.96
C GLU A 369 -24.22 19.37 4.00
N GLU A 370 -23.13 19.23 4.75
CA GLU A 370 -22.03 20.21 4.79
C GLU A 370 -21.46 20.46 3.39
N THR A 371 -21.20 19.37 2.66
CA THR A 371 -20.64 19.44 1.30
C THR A 371 -21.63 20.04 0.31
N LEU A 372 -22.93 19.72 0.42
CA LEU A 372 -23.94 20.31 -0.45
C LEU A 372 -24.12 21.81 -0.18
N ARG A 373 -24.07 22.24 1.08
CA ARG A 373 -24.08 23.67 1.42
C ARG A 373 -22.86 24.40 0.86
N SER A 374 -21.68 23.78 0.83
CA SER A 374 -20.49 24.40 0.23
C SER A 374 -20.54 24.48 -1.29
N LEU A 375 -21.54 23.86 -1.94
CA LEU A 375 -21.86 23.99 -3.36
C LEU A 375 -23.04 24.95 -3.61
N ASP A 376 -23.38 25.78 -2.62
CA ASP A 376 -24.47 26.77 -2.64
C ASP A 376 -25.88 26.16 -2.79
N TYR A 377 -26.08 24.88 -2.45
CA TYR A 377 -27.43 24.34 -2.30
C TYR A 377 -28.06 24.84 -0.99
N SER A 378 -29.29 25.36 -1.07
CA SER A 378 -30.06 25.77 0.10
C SER A 378 -30.52 24.58 0.95
N ASP A 379 -30.78 24.79 2.24
CA ASP A 379 -31.31 23.73 3.13
C ASP A 379 -32.61 23.10 2.59
N ALA A 380 -33.44 23.89 1.89
CA ALA A 380 -34.65 23.40 1.25
C ALA A 380 -34.37 22.45 0.08
N GLU A 381 -33.38 22.78 -0.77
CA GLU A 381 -32.94 21.91 -1.86
C GLU A 381 -32.31 20.62 -1.33
N ILE A 382 -31.46 20.72 -0.30
CA ILE A 382 -30.81 19.58 0.36
C ILE A 382 -31.87 18.65 0.95
N ALA A 383 -32.81 19.19 1.73
CA ALA A 383 -33.90 18.41 2.31
C ALA A 383 -34.77 17.75 1.23
N SER A 384 -35.05 18.45 0.11
CA SER A 384 -35.77 17.87 -1.04
C SER A 384 -34.98 16.71 -1.67
N MET A 385 -33.69 16.90 -1.94
CA MET A 385 -32.84 15.88 -2.57
C MET A 385 -32.74 14.60 -1.71
N LEU A 386 -32.62 14.76 -0.39
CA LEU A 386 -32.54 13.66 0.56
C LEU A 386 -33.88 12.94 0.72
N SER A 387 -34.97 13.68 0.94
CA SER A 387 -36.31 13.10 1.16
C SER A 387 -36.86 12.37 -0.06
N LYS A 388 -36.53 12.83 -1.27
CA LYS A 388 -36.94 12.20 -2.53
C LYS A 388 -35.97 11.14 -3.04
N ALA A 389 -34.87 10.89 -2.34
CA ALA A 389 -33.79 10.00 -2.80
C ALA A 389 -33.32 10.35 -4.22
N GLU A 390 -33.15 11.65 -4.49
CA GLU A 390 -32.62 12.16 -5.78
C GLU A 390 -31.11 11.93 -5.87
N ILE A 391 -30.43 11.80 -4.72
CA ILE A 391 -28.98 11.58 -4.63
C ILE A 391 -28.60 10.27 -3.93
N ASN A 392 -29.56 9.53 -3.37
CA ASN A 392 -29.35 8.30 -2.62
C ASN A 392 -30.06 7.10 -3.23
#